data_AF-A0AAU6Y5W3-F1
#
_entry.id   AF-A0AAU6Y5W3-F1
#
_cell.length_a   1.000
_cell.length_b   1.000
_cell.length_c   1.000
_cell.angle_alpha   90.00
_cell.angle_beta   90.00
_cell.angle_gamma   90.00
#
_symmetry.space_group_name_H-M   'P 1'
#
loop_
_entity.id
_entity.type
_entity.pdbx_description
1 polymer ?
#
loop_
_entity_poly.entity_id
_entity_poly.type
_entity_poly.pdbx_seq_one_letter_code
_entity_poly.pdbx_strand_id
1 'polypeptide(L)'
;MKEKLKHQLLTIEMKAWLKHRNGTSDVVRILPDDSSHAAQCYQIYTAYGEYPGYLGRILFDQEGCWIYDGHDLDIAEQEQLANFILRPVERRYN
;
A
#
# COMPACT_ATOMS: atom_id res chain seq x y z
N MET A 1 -0.31 30.83 -0.49
CA MET A 1 -0.73 29.73 0.40
C MET A 1 -0.67 28.47 -0.46
N LYS A 2 0.33 27.59 -0.28
CA LYS A 2 0.46 26.38 -1.11
C LYS A 2 -0.57 25.37 -0.60
N GLU A 3 -1.57 25.09 -1.40
CA GLU A 3 -2.51 23.99 -1.20
C GLU A 3 -1.67 22.71 -1.12
N LYS A 4 -1.49 22.18 0.10
CA LYS A 4 -0.85 20.87 0.27
C LYS A 4 -1.74 19.90 -0.49
N LEU A 5 -1.21 19.26 -1.54
CA LEU A 5 -1.87 18.11 -2.16
C LEU A 5 -2.18 17.15 -1.01
N LYS A 6 -3.44 17.12 -0.57
CA LYS A 6 -3.96 15.99 0.18
C LYS A 6 -3.93 14.87 -0.84
N HIS A 7 -2.86 14.06 -0.83
CA HIS A 7 -2.91 12.77 -1.49
C HIS A 7 -4.24 12.15 -1.06
N GLN A 8 -5.13 11.90 -2.02
CA GLN A 8 -6.32 11.12 -1.71
C GLN A 8 -5.77 9.77 -1.30
N LEU A 9 -6.16 9.31 -0.13
CA LEU A 9 -5.64 8.10 0.48
C LEU A 9 -6.69 7.01 0.35
N LEU A 10 -6.24 5.75 0.40
CA LEU A 10 -7.15 4.62 0.29
C LEU A 10 -8.02 4.55 1.54
N THR A 11 -9.34 4.57 1.35
CA THR A 11 -10.36 4.37 2.40
C THR A 11 -11.03 3.01 2.30
N ILE A 12 -10.70 2.24 1.26
CA ILE A 12 -11.21 0.90 1.01
C ILE A 12 -10.06 -0.02 0.60
N GLU A 13 -10.29 -1.32 0.66
CA GLU A 13 -9.37 -2.31 0.11
C GLU A 13 -9.01 -2.00 -1.36
N MET A 14 -7.74 -2.18 -1.69
CA MET A 14 -7.23 -2.12 -3.05
C MET A 14 -6.46 -3.41 -3.39
N LYS A 15 -6.53 -3.83 -4.65
CA LYS A 15 -5.66 -4.87 -5.21
C LYS A 15 -4.67 -4.23 -6.17
N ALA A 16 -3.41 -4.63 -6.08
CA ALA A 16 -2.34 -4.10 -6.91
C ALA A 16 -1.40 -5.21 -7.40
N TRP A 17 -0.76 -4.97 -8.54
CA TRP A 17 0.27 -5.87 -9.08
C TRP A 17 1.64 -5.49 -8.52
N LEU A 18 2.23 -6.38 -7.74
CA LEU A 18 3.59 -6.28 -7.23
C LEU A 18 4.54 -7.00 -8.19
N LYS A 19 5.60 -6.34 -8.63
CA LYS A 19 6.62 -6.93 -9.51
C LYS A 19 7.84 -7.28 -8.67
N HIS A 20 8.22 -8.55 -8.72
CA HIS A 20 9.38 -9.07 -8.02
C HIS A 20 10.65 -8.88 -8.87
N ARG A 21 11.81 -8.81 -8.21
CA ARG A 21 13.11 -8.69 -8.91
C ARG A 21 13.43 -9.82 -9.87
N ASN A 22 12.92 -11.02 -9.61
CA ASN A 22 13.09 -12.19 -10.47
C ASN A 22 12.21 -12.12 -11.75
N GLY A 23 11.43 -11.06 -11.93
CA GLY A 23 10.54 -10.85 -13.07
C GLY A 23 9.15 -11.45 -12.92
N THR A 24 8.85 -12.16 -11.82
CA THR A 24 7.49 -12.60 -11.53
C THR A 24 6.64 -11.44 -11.04
N SER A 25 5.33 -11.61 -11.05
CA SER A 25 4.41 -10.61 -10.53
C SER A 25 3.28 -11.28 -9.79
N ASP A 26 2.94 -10.75 -8.63
CA ASP A 26 1.87 -11.24 -7.78
C ASP A 26 0.83 -10.13 -7.55
N VAL A 27 -0.40 -10.55 -7.30
CA VAL A 27 -1.45 -9.62 -6.86
C VAL A 27 -1.45 -9.59 -5.35
N VAL A 28 -1.40 -8.38 -4.80
CA VAL A 28 -1.46 -8.13 -3.35
C VAL A 28 -2.72 -7.34 -3.01
N ARG A 29 -3.22 -7.55 -1.80
CA ARG A 29 -4.32 -6.80 -1.18
C ARG A 29 -3.74 -5.80 -0.19
N ILE A 30 -4.21 -4.57 -0.28
CA ILE A 30 -3.84 -3.46 0.58
C ILE A 30 -5.10 -3.02 1.31
N LEU A 31 -5.12 -3.17 2.64
CA LEU A 31 -6.28 -2.87 3.47
C LEU A 31 -5.95 -1.73 4.43
N PRO A 32 -6.78 -0.68 4.53
CA PRO A 32 -6.63 0.31 5.60
C PRO A 32 -6.81 -0.38 6.96
N ASP A 33 -6.05 0.08 7.94
CA ASP A 33 -6.09 -0.40 9.32
C ASP A 33 -6.12 0.78 10.30
N ASP A 34 -7.29 1.00 10.88
CA ASP A 34 -7.57 2.10 11.80
C ASP A 34 -7.09 1.81 13.25
N SER A 35 -6.52 0.62 13.52
CA SER A 35 -6.08 0.23 14.86
C SER A 35 -4.65 0.69 15.21
N SER A 36 -3.92 1.24 14.25
CA SER A 36 -2.54 1.71 14.42
C SER A 36 -2.45 3.10 15.04
N HIS A 37 -1.38 3.37 15.79
CA HIS A 37 -1.03 4.73 16.26
C HIS A 37 -0.46 5.63 15.16
N ALA A 38 -0.19 5.08 13.97
CA ALA A 38 0.23 5.86 12.82
C ALA A 38 -0.91 6.78 12.32
N ALA A 39 -0.56 7.83 11.58
CA ALA A 39 -1.57 8.72 11.01
C ALA A 39 -2.45 7.97 9.99
N GLN A 40 -1.84 7.05 9.21
CA GLN A 40 -2.52 5.98 8.49
C GLN A 40 -1.69 4.69 8.53
N CYS A 41 -2.36 3.56 8.43
CA CYS A 41 -1.74 2.24 8.34
C CYS A 41 -2.45 1.43 7.25
N TYR A 42 -1.66 0.70 6.47
CA TYR A 42 -2.14 -0.19 5.42
C TYR A 42 -1.52 -1.57 5.56
N GLN A 43 -2.33 -2.57 5.84
CA GLN A 43 -1.92 -3.96 5.95
C GLN A 43 -1.83 -4.59 4.55
N ILE A 44 -0.78 -5.37 4.30
CA ILE A 44 -0.49 -5.96 3.00
C ILE A 44 -0.60 -7.48 3.09
N TYR A 45 -1.32 -8.09 2.16
CA TYR A 45 -1.48 -9.54 2.07
C TYR A 45 -1.34 -10.04 0.63
N THR A 46 -1.03 -11.32 0.44
CA THR A 46 -1.23 -11.98 -0.85
C THR A 46 -2.71 -11.96 -1.22
N ALA A 47 -3.04 -11.78 -2.51
CA ALA A 47 -4.44 -11.64 -2.91
C ALA A 47 -5.21 -12.96 -3.05
N TYR A 48 -4.50 -14.07 -3.16
CA TYR A 48 -5.07 -15.38 -3.46
C TYR A 48 -4.61 -16.43 -2.44
N GLY A 49 -5.45 -17.44 -2.25
CA GLY A 49 -5.27 -18.50 -1.26
C GLY A 49 -6.41 -18.52 -0.23
N GLU A 50 -6.66 -19.71 0.34
CA GLU A 50 -7.61 -19.87 1.44
C GLU A 50 -7.16 -19.10 2.69
N TYR A 51 -5.84 -18.97 2.86
CA TYR A 51 -5.18 -18.19 3.91
C TYR A 51 -4.22 -17.18 3.28
N PRO A 52 -4.66 -15.92 3.06
CA PRO A 52 -3.80 -14.86 2.56
C PRO A 52 -2.56 -14.69 3.44
N GLY A 53 -1.37 -14.78 2.84
CA GLY A 53 -0.11 -14.56 3.54
C GLY A 53 0.04 -13.10 3.90
N TYR A 54 0.37 -12.79 5.15
CA TYR A 54 0.68 -11.44 5.59
C TYR A 54 2.07 -11.04 5.09
N LEU A 55 2.18 -9.87 4.46
CA LEU A 55 3.39 -9.35 3.85
C LEU A 55 3.92 -8.11 4.59
N GLY A 56 3.40 -7.76 5.76
CA GLY A 56 3.75 -6.53 6.46
C GLY A 56 2.75 -5.40 6.25
N ARG A 57 3.13 -4.19 6.66
CA ARG A 57 2.28 -3.00 6.58
C ARG A 57 3.06 -1.76 6.20
N ILE A 58 2.37 -0.78 5.63
CA ILE A 58 2.92 0.56 5.38
C ILE A 58 2.28 1.54 6.36
N LEU A 59 3.13 2.28 7.07
CA LEU A 59 2.74 3.29 8.03
C LEU A 59 3.05 4.67 7.47
N PHE A 60 2.09 5.57 7.53
CA PHE A 60 2.28 6.98 7.17
C PHE A 60 2.24 7.86 8.41
N ASP A 61 3.09 8.88 8.44
CA ASP A 61 3.01 9.97 9.40
C ASP A 61 2.07 11.09 8.92
N GLN A 62 1.96 12.16 9.71
CA GLN A 62 1.10 13.31 9.40
C GLN A 62 1.62 14.16 8.22
N GLU A 63 2.88 14.01 7.84
CA GLU A 63 3.52 14.71 6.73
C GLU A 63 3.40 13.93 5.41
N GLY A 64 2.95 12.67 5.47
CA GLY A 64 2.86 11.76 4.34
C GLY A 64 4.16 11.02 4.06
N CYS A 65 5.14 11.08 4.96
CA CYS A 65 6.29 10.19 4.92
C CYS A 65 5.85 8.78 5.32
N TRP A 66 6.47 7.76 4.74
CA TRP A 66 6.09 6.37 4.97
C TRP A 66 7.27 5.49 5.33
N ILE A 67 6.96 4.44 6.09
CA ILE A 67 7.85 3.32 6.35
C ILE A 67 7.12 2.01 6.07
N TYR A 68 7.88 1.01 5.67
CA TYR A 68 7.41 -0.36 5.61
C TYR A 68 7.83 -1.09 6.89
N ASP A 69 6.86 -1.70 7.55
CA ASP A 69 7.03 -2.53 8.74
C ASP A 69 6.73 -3.99 8.36
N GLY A 70 7.78 -4.71 8.00
CA GLY A 70 7.77 -6.08 7.50
C GLY A 70 9.16 -6.52 7.05
N HIS A 71 9.26 -7.75 6.54
CA HIS A 71 10.55 -8.34 6.15
C HIS A 71 10.51 -9.12 4.83
N ASP A 72 9.34 -9.33 4.26
CA ASP A 72 9.15 -10.18 3.07
C ASP A 72 9.37 -9.43 1.75
N LEU A 73 9.30 -8.10 1.78
CA LEU A 73 9.40 -7.26 0.60
C LEU A 73 10.74 -6.54 0.54
N ASP A 74 11.34 -6.51 -0.63
CA ASP A 74 12.54 -5.73 -0.89
C ASP A 74 12.22 -4.25 -1.15
N ILE A 75 13.25 -3.39 -1.13
CA ILE A 75 13.10 -1.93 -1.25
C ILE A 75 12.30 -1.52 -2.50
N ALA A 76 12.52 -2.17 -3.65
CA ALA A 76 11.82 -1.83 -4.89
C ALA A 76 10.32 -2.19 -4.82
N GLU A 77 10.00 -3.32 -4.18
CA GLU A 77 8.63 -3.75 -3.95
C GLU A 77 7.90 -2.83 -2.95
N GLN A 78 8.61 -2.40 -1.89
CA GLN A 78 8.12 -1.43 -0.92
C GLN A 78 7.79 -0.09 -1.59
N GLU A 79 8.70 0.45 -2.41
CA GLU A 79 8.47 1.68 -3.17
C GLU A 79 7.29 1.54 -4.14
N GLN A 80 7.14 0.38 -4.78
CA GLN A 80 6.02 0.13 -5.68
C GLN A 80 4.67 0.16 -4.92
N LEU A 81 4.60 -0.48 -3.74
CA LEU A 81 3.42 -0.44 -2.88
C LEU A 81 3.06 0.97 -2.43
N ALA A 82 4.05 1.72 -1.91
CA ALA A 82 3.83 3.07 -1.46
C ALA A 82 3.29 3.97 -2.59
N ASN A 83 3.82 3.80 -3.81
CA ASN A 83 3.32 4.51 -4.99
C ASN A 83 1.85 4.19 -5.31
N PHE A 84 1.41 2.94 -5.15
CA PHE A 84 0.00 2.59 -5.35
C PHE A 84 -0.91 3.26 -4.33
N ILE A 85 -0.47 3.36 -3.07
CA ILE A 85 -1.25 3.98 -1.99
C ILE A 85 -1.33 5.50 -2.15
N LEU A 86 -0.20 6.14 -2.51
CA LEU A 86 -0.09 7.59 -2.68
C LEU A 86 -0.79 8.10 -3.95
N ARG A 87 -1.03 7.22 -4.92
CA ARG A 87 -1.71 7.54 -6.18
C ARG A 87 -2.91 6.61 -6.39
N PRO A 88 -4.00 6.74 -5.60
CA PRO A 88 -5.21 6.04 -5.93
C PRO A 88 -5.65 6.50 -7.32
N VAL A 89 -5.69 5.56 -8.25
CA VAL A 89 -6.10 5.79 -9.63
C VAL A 89 -7.47 6.48 -9.62
N GLU A 90 -7.56 7.67 -10.22
CA GLU A 90 -8.84 8.29 -10.56
C GLU A 90 -9.70 7.23 -11.26
N ARG A 91 -10.80 6.80 -10.61
CA ARG A 91 -11.76 5.93 -11.27
C ARG A 91 -12.33 6.68 -12.46
N ARG A 92 -11.82 6.41 -13.66
CA ARG A 92 -12.52 6.71 -14.90
C ARG A 92 -13.74 5.82 -14.94
N TYR A 93 -14.87 6.35 -14.50
CA TYR A 93 -16.18 5.86 -14.90
C TYR A 93 -16.24 5.98 -16.43
N ASN A 94 -16.41 4.86 -17.11
CA ASN A 94 -16.77 4.80 -18.52
C ASN A 94 -18.27 4.50 -18.59
#